data_AF-A0A2G9Y2S3-F1
#
_entry.id   AF-A0A2G9Y2S3-F1
#
_cell.length_a   1.000
_cell.length_b   1.000
_cell.length_c   1.000
_cell.angle_alpha   90.00
_cell.angle_beta   90.00
_cell.angle_gamma   90.00
#
_symmetry.space_group_name_H-M   'P 1'
#
loop_
_entity.id
_entity.type
_entity.pdbx_description
1 polymer ?
#
loop_
_entity_poly.entity_id
_entity_poly.type
_entity_poly.pdbx_seq_one_letter_code
_entity_poly.pdbx_strand_id
1 'polypeptide(L)'
;MTDENGLAATIFYPSIEGDVTITANTTAGLSTSNASTEVRITSGGGPGIGTTGIISSIYLSADSMNLVVKSTGGIESATLRAVGLDIEGNSVPEGTSISFYITAGPGGGEHLDTLGYGPVVVETDGYGEATVVLHSGTRPGTIRIRAMANDTVLSNATQILVSAGPPKYIALASSVCNANFWNTAGEFVNIIGVVSDTFHNPVNDSTLVYFSTDEGTMVSHHVRTQDLEGIVTTDWISGYASNSIPTPDGKVIVMAE
;
A
#
# COMPACT_ATOMS: atom_id res chain seq x y z
N MET A 1 -35.37 -34.26 31.91
CA MET A 1 -35.39 -34.99 33.21
C MET A 1 -34.88 -34.03 34.25
N THR A 2 -35.53 -33.95 35.41
CA THR A 2 -35.09 -33.12 36.54
C THR A 2 -34.06 -33.87 37.37
N ASP A 3 -33.14 -33.16 38.02
CA ASP A 3 -32.25 -33.71 39.03
C ASP A 3 -32.98 -33.96 40.38
N GLU A 4 -32.24 -34.43 41.37
CA GLU A 4 -32.74 -34.68 42.74
C GLU A 4 -33.24 -33.42 43.47
N ASN A 5 -32.91 -32.24 42.96
CA ASN A 5 -33.35 -30.93 43.47
C ASN A 5 -34.50 -30.33 42.65
N GLY A 6 -35.00 -31.03 41.63
CA GLY A 6 -36.09 -30.55 40.77
C GLY A 6 -35.65 -29.60 39.65
N LEU A 7 -34.35 -29.44 39.39
CA LEU A 7 -33.83 -28.61 38.30
C LEU A 7 -33.75 -29.41 37.00
N ALA A 8 -34.27 -28.84 35.92
CA ALA A 8 -34.07 -29.35 34.56
C ALA A 8 -33.30 -28.31 33.76
N ALA A 9 -32.18 -28.73 33.16
CA ALA A 9 -31.35 -27.90 32.31
C ALA A 9 -31.16 -28.57 30.94
N THR A 10 -30.96 -27.74 29.92
CA THR A 10 -30.56 -28.17 28.58
C THR A 10 -29.57 -27.17 28.01
N ILE A 11 -28.76 -27.61 27.05
CA ILE A 11 -27.83 -26.73 26.33
C ILE A 11 -28.44 -26.43 24.96
N PHE A 12 -28.44 -25.15 24.60
CA PHE A 12 -28.91 -24.65 23.31
C PHE A 12 -27.72 -24.09 22.51
N TYR A 13 -27.61 -24.50 21.25
CA TYR A 13 -26.58 -24.04 20.32
C TYR A 13 -27.25 -23.33 19.13
N PRO A 14 -27.38 -22.00 19.16
CA PRO A 14 -27.97 -21.25 18.04
C PRO A 14 -27.02 -21.23 16.83
N SER A 15 -27.60 -21.22 15.63
CA SER A 15 -26.87 -21.08 14.36
C SER A 15 -27.26 -19.85 13.56
N ILE A 16 -28.18 -19.02 14.09
CA ILE A 16 -28.71 -17.81 13.46
C ILE A 16 -28.96 -16.78 14.59
N GLU A 17 -28.72 -15.52 14.28
CA GLU A 17 -29.02 -14.38 15.15
C GLU A 17 -30.52 -14.15 15.33
N GLY A 18 -30.91 -13.53 16.43
CA GLY A 18 -32.27 -13.08 16.68
C GLY A 18 -32.76 -13.33 18.09
N ASP A 19 -33.99 -12.90 18.35
CA ASP A 19 -34.64 -13.13 19.63
C ASP A 19 -35.18 -14.57 19.67
N VAL A 20 -34.74 -15.35 20.65
CA VAL A 20 -35.15 -16.74 20.87
C VAL A 20 -36.03 -16.79 22.10
N THR A 21 -37.28 -17.24 21.92
CA THR A 21 -38.15 -17.55 23.05
C THR A 21 -37.90 -18.98 23.54
N ILE A 22 -37.47 -19.12 24.78
CA ILE A 22 -37.31 -20.41 25.46
C ILE A 22 -38.57 -20.66 26.28
N THR A 23 -39.26 -21.76 25.99
CA THR A 23 -40.48 -22.17 26.71
C THR A 23 -40.23 -23.48 27.46
N ALA A 24 -40.43 -23.46 28.77
CA ALA A 24 -40.44 -24.64 29.62
C ALA A 24 -41.88 -25.08 29.88
N ASN A 25 -42.16 -26.36 29.66
CA ASN A 25 -43.44 -26.98 29.96
C ASN A 25 -43.26 -28.04 31.04
N THR A 26 -44.09 -28.03 32.08
CA THR A 26 -44.11 -29.04 33.13
C THR A 26 -45.49 -29.69 33.20
N THR A 27 -45.52 -31.01 33.36
CA THR A 27 -46.76 -31.79 33.45
C THR A 27 -46.73 -32.63 34.72
N ALA A 28 -47.74 -32.47 35.58
CA ALA A 28 -47.96 -33.29 36.77
C ALA A 28 -49.37 -33.89 36.71
N GLY A 29 -49.45 -35.19 36.38
CA GLY A 29 -50.74 -35.87 36.15
C GLY A 29 -51.47 -35.29 34.94
N LEU A 30 -52.66 -34.73 35.15
CA LEU A 30 -53.48 -34.06 34.12
C LEU A 30 -53.26 -32.54 34.04
N SER A 31 -52.41 -31.96 34.90
CA SER A 31 -52.14 -30.52 34.93
C SER A 31 -50.86 -30.19 34.19
N THR A 32 -50.94 -29.25 33.25
CA THR A 32 -49.81 -28.66 32.53
C THR A 32 -49.61 -27.21 32.94
N SER A 33 -48.35 -26.82 33.15
CA SER A 33 -47.93 -25.43 33.36
C SER A 33 -46.84 -25.09 32.35
N ASN A 34 -46.81 -23.83 31.91
CA ASN A 34 -45.77 -23.32 31.03
C ASN A 34 -45.18 -22.02 31.58
N ALA A 35 -43.92 -21.77 31.23
CA ALA A 35 -43.23 -20.50 31.48
C ALA A 35 -42.32 -20.22 30.29
N SER A 36 -42.29 -18.97 29.84
CA SER A 36 -41.44 -18.55 28.73
C SER A 36 -40.54 -17.38 29.13
N THR A 37 -39.34 -17.35 28.56
CA THR A 37 -38.41 -16.23 28.64
C THR A 37 -37.85 -15.95 27.26
N GLU A 38 -37.51 -14.70 27.00
CA GLU A 38 -36.86 -14.29 25.76
C GLU A 38 -35.35 -14.13 26.01
N VAL A 39 -34.54 -14.66 25.08
CA VAL A 39 -33.09 -14.54 25.09
C VAL A 39 -32.67 -14.05 23.71
N ARG A 40 -32.02 -12.88 23.66
CA ARG A 40 -31.50 -12.33 22.42
C ARG A 40 -30.14 -12.95 22.08
N ILE A 41 -30.02 -13.55 20.91
CA ILE A 41 -28.77 -14.06 20.36
C ILE A 41 -28.19 -13.00 19.42
N THR A 42 -27.04 -12.44 19.77
CA THR A 42 -26.31 -11.46 18.97
C THR A 42 -25.08 -12.12 18.32
N SER A 43 -24.75 -11.71 17.09
CA SER A 43 -23.38 -11.84 16.58
C SER A 43 -22.50 -10.89 17.35
N GLY A 44 -21.75 -11.42 18.31
CA GLY A 44 -20.83 -10.59 19.06
C GLY A 44 -20.46 -11.26 20.36
N GLY A 45 -19.19 -11.63 20.48
CA GLY A 45 -18.66 -12.11 21.75
C GLY A 45 -17.70 -13.28 21.63
N GLY A 46 -16.78 -13.25 20.68
CA GLY A 46 -15.47 -13.82 20.99
C GLY A 46 -14.88 -13.09 22.21
N PRO A 47 -13.99 -13.71 23.00
CA PRO A 47 -13.28 -12.99 24.06
C PRO A 47 -12.64 -11.71 23.51
N GLY A 48 -12.97 -10.54 24.09
CA GLY A 48 -12.42 -9.24 23.66
C GLY A 48 -13.29 -8.41 22.70
N ILE A 49 -14.55 -8.79 22.45
CA ILE A 49 -15.54 -7.96 21.75
C ILE A 49 -16.45 -7.25 22.78
N GLY A 50 -16.53 -5.92 22.70
CA GLY A 50 -17.40 -5.07 23.50
C GLY A 50 -18.86 -5.17 23.07
N THR A 51 -19.78 -4.82 23.98
CA THR A 51 -21.23 -4.85 23.71
C THR A 51 -21.76 -3.52 23.20
N THR A 52 -20.93 -2.48 23.18
CA THR A 52 -21.32 -1.15 22.72
C THR A 52 -20.79 -0.91 21.31
N GLY A 53 -21.63 -0.41 20.39
CA GLY A 53 -21.21 0.03 19.05
C GLY A 53 -20.53 1.40 19.05
N ILE A 54 -20.05 1.88 20.21
CA ILE A 54 -19.47 3.20 20.36
C ILE A 54 -17.95 3.07 20.24
N ILE A 55 -17.41 3.57 19.13
CA ILE A 55 -15.97 3.64 18.92
C ILE A 55 -15.39 4.80 19.76
N SER A 56 -14.41 4.48 20.61
CA SER A 56 -13.60 5.44 21.38
C SER A 56 -12.25 5.70 20.72
N SER A 57 -11.64 4.67 20.12
CA SER A 57 -10.39 4.79 19.37
C SER A 57 -10.34 3.84 18.17
N ILE A 58 -9.48 4.14 17.20
CA ILE A 58 -9.32 3.32 15.98
C ILE A 58 -7.84 2.99 15.81
N TYR A 59 -7.53 1.70 15.73
CA TYR A 59 -6.22 1.22 15.32
C TYR A 59 -6.21 0.96 13.82
N LEU A 60 -5.46 1.76 13.06
CA LEU A 60 -5.34 1.63 11.60
C LEU A 60 -3.99 1.00 11.23
N SER A 61 -4.02 -0.03 10.40
CA SER A 61 -2.84 -0.75 9.92
C SER A 61 -2.96 -1.10 8.43
N ALA A 62 -1.85 -1.49 7.82
CA ALA A 62 -1.77 -1.95 6.43
C ALA A 62 -0.95 -3.23 6.35
N ASP A 63 -1.28 -4.12 5.42
CA ASP A 63 -0.50 -5.34 5.12
C ASP A 63 0.85 -5.03 4.44
N SER A 64 0.90 -3.95 3.65
CA SER A 64 2.12 -3.42 3.05
C SER A 64 2.23 -1.91 3.23
N MET A 65 3.43 -1.47 3.59
CA MET A 65 3.78 -0.04 3.72
C MET A 65 4.56 0.48 2.50
N ASN A 66 4.93 -0.41 1.57
CA ASN A 66 5.68 -0.08 0.36
C ASN A 66 4.94 -0.64 -0.86
N LEU A 67 4.52 0.26 -1.74
CA LEU A 67 3.90 -0.03 -3.02
C LEU A 67 4.80 0.45 -4.16
N VAL A 68 4.51 -0.02 -5.36
CA VAL A 68 5.08 0.47 -6.61
C VAL A 68 3.96 1.08 -7.44
N VAL A 69 4.27 2.05 -8.29
CA VAL A 69 3.29 2.62 -9.23
C VAL A 69 2.55 1.52 -10.01
N LYS A 70 1.30 1.80 -10.36
CA LYS A 70 0.40 0.81 -10.96
C LYS A 70 0.93 0.24 -12.28
N SER A 71 0.57 -1.00 -12.59
CA SER A 71 0.84 -1.67 -13.86
C SER A 71 2.32 -1.81 -14.22
N THR A 72 3.21 -1.87 -13.23
CA THR A 72 4.65 -2.12 -13.45
C THR A 72 5.13 -3.46 -12.91
N GLY A 73 4.21 -4.34 -12.49
CA GLY A 73 4.52 -5.71 -12.03
C GLY A 73 5.00 -5.82 -10.58
N GLY A 74 5.01 -4.71 -9.83
CA GLY A 74 5.24 -4.71 -8.38
C GLY A 74 3.96 -4.86 -7.56
N ILE A 75 4.08 -4.81 -6.23
CA ILE A 75 2.92 -4.73 -5.34
C ILE A 75 2.31 -3.34 -5.49
N GLU A 76 1.13 -3.26 -6.10
CA GLU A 76 0.47 -1.98 -6.43
C GLU A 76 -0.74 -1.68 -5.53
N SER A 77 -1.08 -2.58 -4.61
CA SER A 77 -2.20 -2.44 -3.69
C SER A 77 -1.83 -2.88 -2.27
N ALA A 78 -2.46 -2.25 -1.28
CA ALA A 78 -2.36 -2.62 0.14
C ALA A 78 -3.75 -2.75 0.74
N THR A 79 -3.96 -3.76 1.58
CA THR A 79 -5.16 -3.94 2.38
C THR A 79 -5.02 -3.14 3.67
N LEU A 80 -5.90 -2.17 3.86
CA LEU A 80 -5.99 -1.37 5.08
C LEU A 80 -7.00 -1.99 6.03
N ARG A 81 -6.60 -2.09 7.30
CA ARG A 81 -7.37 -2.74 8.37
C ARG A 81 -7.54 -1.77 9.52
N ALA A 82 -8.78 -1.40 9.81
CA ALA A 82 -9.13 -0.55 10.94
C ALA A 82 -9.88 -1.37 11.99
N VAL A 83 -9.35 -1.44 13.20
CA VAL A 83 -10.01 -2.05 14.35
C VAL A 83 -10.59 -0.93 15.21
N GLY A 84 -11.92 -0.93 15.35
CA GLY A 84 -12.62 0.00 16.25
C GLY A 84 -12.60 -0.53 17.67
N LEU A 85 -12.21 0.30 18.65
CA LEU A 85 -12.13 -0.06 20.06
C LEU A 85 -13.06 0.81 20.91
N ASP A 86 -13.73 0.22 21.89
CA ASP A 86 -14.54 0.91 22.90
C ASP A 86 -13.68 1.61 23.98
N ILE A 87 -14.31 2.22 24.98
CA ILE A 87 -13.61 2.95 26.05
C ILE A 87 -12.89 2.00 27.03
N GLU A 88 -13.33 0.75 27.12
CA GLU A 88 -12.70 -0.32 27.88
C GLU A 88 -11.55 -1.02 27.11
N GLY A 89 -11.37 -0.70 25.82
CA GLY A 89 -10.33 -1.25 24.95
C GLY A 89 -10.69 -2.56 24.26
N ASN A 90 -11.96 -2.97 24.26
CA ASN A 90 -12.44 -4.13 23.51
C ASN A 90 -12.80 -3.73 22.08
N SER A 91 -12.74 -4.67 21.13
CA SER A 91 -13.20 -4.42 19.76
C SER A 91 -14.70 -4.16 19.73
N VAL A 92 -15.15 -3.24 18.89
CA VAL A 92 -16.59 -2.99 18.69
C VAL A 92 -17.27 -4.17 18.01
N PRO A 93 -18.60 -4.36 18.18
CA PRO A 93 -19.34 -5.41 17.52
C PRO A 93 -19.42 -5.21 16.00
N GLU A 94 -19.84 -6.26 15.31
CA GLU A 94 -20.12 -6.27 13.87
C GLU A 94 -21.16 -5.19 13.49
N GLY A 95 -21.07 -4.67 12.27
CA GLY A 95 -22.02 -3.67 11.76
C GLY A 95 -21.70 -2.22 12.17
N THR A 96 -20.59 -1.98 12.87
CA THR A 96 -20.18 -0.63 13.25
C THR A 96 -19.47 0.05 12.09
N SER A 97 -19.93 1.23 11.66
CA SER A 97 -19.36 1.92 10.49
C SER A 97 -18.03 2.64 10.79
N ILE A 98 -17.02 2.40 9.96
CA ILE A 98 -15.74 3.13 9.93
C ILE A 98 -15.53 3.69 8.52
N SER A 99 -15.13 4.96 8.44
CA SER A 99 -14.87 5.66 7.18
C SER A 99 -13.39 5.84 6.93
N PHE A 100 -12.91 5.49 5.74
CA PHE A 100 -11.50 5.65 5.33
C PHE A 100 -11.34 6.82 4.35
N TYR A 101 -10.23 7.55 4.49
CA TYR A 101 -9.88 8.69 3.65
C TYR A 101 -8.39 8.74 3.35
N ILE A 102 -8.04 9.01 2.09
CA ILE A 102 -6.72 9.52 1.73
C ILE A 102 -6.72 11.01 2.06
N THR A 103 -5.87 11.40 3.00
CA THR A 103 -5.70 12.79 3.45
C THR A 103 -4.69 13.56 2.62
N ALA A 104 -3.73 12.86 2.02
CA ALA A 104 -2.74 13.40 1.10
C ALA A 104 -2.16 12.27 0.24
N GLY A 105 -1.80 12.56 -1.00
CA GLY A 105 -1.16 11.60 -1.89
C GLY A 105 -0.39 12.30 -3.01
N PRO A 106 0.35 11.53 -3.83
CA PRO A 106 1.17 12.06 -4.92
C PRO A 106 0.36 12.59 -6.13
N GLY A 107 -0.96 12.39 -6.16
CA GLY A 107 -1.82 12.88 -7.25
C GLY A 107 -1.65 12.10 -8.56
N GLY A 108 -1.33 10.80 -8.46
CA GLY A 108 -1.17 9.87 -9.58
C GLY A 108 -2.42 9.06 -9.89
N GLY A 109 -3.55 9.35 -9.23
CA GLY A 109 -4.79 8.59 -9.34
C GLY A 109 -4.87 7.42 -8.36
N GLU A 110 -4.15 7.49 -7.25
CA GLU A 110 -4.33 6.62 -6.09
C GLU A 110 -5.77 6.68 -5.55
N HIS A 111 -6.28 5.54 -5.11
CA HIS A 111 -7.67 5.44 -4.69
C HIS A 111 -7.90 4.34 -3.64
N LEU A 112 -8.90 4.55 -2.80
CA LEU A 112 -9.50 3.53 -1.94
C LEU A 112 -10.63 2.86 -2.71
N ASP A 113 -10.58 1.53 -2.84
CA ASP A 113 -11.50 0.69 -3.62
C ASP A 113 -11.84 1.27 -4.99
N THR A 114 -12.99 1.91 -5.14
CA THR A 114 -13.42 2.58 -6.40
C THR A 114 -13.68 4.08 -6.24
N LEU A 115 -13.49 4.65 -5.05
CA LEU A 115 -14.01 5.95 -4.64
C LEU A 115 -12.95 7.07 -4.56
N GLY A 116 -11.76 6.86 -5.13
CA GLY A 116 -10.70 7.87 -5.09
C GLY A 116 -10.22 8.10 -3.66
N TYR A 117 -10.22 9.35 -3.20
CA TYR A 117 -9.71 9.71 -1.87
C TYR A 117 -10.67 9.40 -0.71
N GLY A 118 -11.87 8.88 -1.00
CA GLY A 118 -12.91 8.60 -0.01
C GLY A 118 -13.84 9.79 0.24
N PRO A 119 -14.81 9.66 1.18
CA PRO A 119 -14.96 8.55 2.13
C PRO A 119 -15.23 7.20 1.49
N VAL A 120 -14.63 6.14 2.05
CA VAL A 120 -15.12 4.77 1.91
C VAL A 120 -15.65 4.30 3.26
N VAL A 121 -16.96 4.10 3.36
CA VAL A 121 -17.62 3.66 4.60
C VAL A 121 -17.75 2.14 4.56
N VAL A 122 -17.20 1.47 5.57
CA VAL A 122 -17.19 0.01 5.70
C VAL A 122 -17.69 -0.37 7.09
N GLU A 123 -18.49 -1.41 7.18
CA GLU A 123 -18.94 -1.97 8.46
C GLU A 123 -17.91 -2.96 9.01
N THR A 124 -17.72 -2.95 10.33
CA THR A 124 -16.86 -3.91 11.02
C THR A 124 -17.43 -5.32 10.90
N ASP A 125 -16.54 -6.30 10.81
CA ASP A 125 -16.88 -7.72 10.89
C ASP A 125 -17.05 -8.21 12.35
N GLY A 126 -17.24 -9.53 12.53
CA GLY A 126 -17.37 -10.16 13.85
C GLY A 126 -16.15 -10.03 14.78
N TYR A 127 -15.02 -9.49 14.30
CA TYR A 127 -13.83 -9.16 15.10
C TYR A 127 -13.68 -7.66 15.37
N GLY A 128 -14.63 -6.83 14.92
CA GLY A 128 -14.56 -5.37 15.02
C GLY A 128 -13.63 -4.73 13.99
N GLU A 129 -13.34 -5.44 12.89
CA GLU A 129 -12.41 -5.01 11.85
C GLU A 129 -13.15 -4.54 10.60
N ALA A 130 -12.84 -3.32 10.14
CA ALA A 130 -13.25 -2.79 8.85
C ALA A 130 -12.06 -2.81 7.88
N THR A 131 -12.28 -3.26 6.65
CA THR A 131 -11.21 -3.45 5.65
C THR A 131 -11.51 -2.68 4.37
N VAL A 132 -10.50 -2.02 3.80
CA VAL A 132 -10.55 -1.34 2.49
C VAL A 132 -9.26 -1.57 1.73
N VAL A 133 -9.31 -1.62 0.40
CA VAL A 133 -8.10 -1.78 -0.43
C VAL A 133 -7.64 -0.41 -0.94
N LEU A 134 -6.37 -0.09 -0.70
CA LEU A 134 -5.69 1.02 -1.33
C LEU A 134 -5.05 0.53 -2.63
N HIS A 135 -5.24 1.30 -3.69
CA HIS A 135 -4.55 1.14 -4.96
C HIS A 135 -3.63 2.33 -5.22
N SER A 136 -2.40 2.04 -5.65
CA SER A 136 -1.41 3.03 -6.07
C SER A 136 -1.76 3.70 -7.40
N GLY A 137 -1.21 4.90 -7.60
CA GLY A 137 -1.36 5.66 -8.84
C GLY A 137 -0.18 5.48 -9.80
N THR A 138 -0.06 6.41 -10.74
CA THR A 138 1.06 6.47 -11.71
C THR A 138 2.22 7.34 -11.25
N ARG A 139 2.17 7.92 -10.05
CA ARG A 139 3.20 8.84 -9.53
C ARG A 139 3.77 8.32 -8.22
N PRO A 140 5.11 8.34 -8.04
CA PRO A 140 5.73 7.99 -6.78
C PRO A 140 5.48 9.07 -5.72
N GLY A 141 5.56 8.68 -4.46
CA GLY A 141 5.40 9.57 -3.31
C GLY A 141 4.68 8.90 -2.16
N THR A 142 4.37 9.67 -1.12
CA THR A 142 3.74 9.15 0.10
C THR A 142 2.23 9.36 0.07
N ILE A 143 1.48 8.29 0.31
CA ILE A 143 0.04 8.33 0.55
C ILE A 143 -0.19 8.34 2.06
N ARG A 144 -0.99 9.29 2.56
CA ARG A 144 -1.34 9.44 3.97
C ARG A 144 -2.82 9.18 4.19
N ILE A 145 -3.14 8.25 5.08
CA ILE A 145 -4.48 7.67 5.21
C ILE A 145 -4.94 7.77 6.65
N ARG A 146 -6.24 8.01 6.84
CA ARG A 146 -6.90 7.99 8.15
C ARG A 146 -8.20 7.22 8.08
N ALA A 147 -8.55 6.61 9.20
CA ALA A 147 -9.88 6.09 9.48
C ALA A 147 -10.60 7.04 10.44
N MET A 148 -11.91 7.14 10.31
CA MET A 148 -12.77 8.00 11.12
C MET A 148 -14.06 7.26 11.49
N ALA A 149 -14.54 7.46 12.71
CA ALA A 149 -15.84 7.02 13.17
C ALA A 149 -16.61 8.17 13.81
N ASN A 150 -17.93 8.19 13.62
CA ASN A 150 -18.85 9.17 14.21
C ASN A 150 -18.40 10.64 14.05
N ASP A 151 -17.77 10.96 12.91
CA ASP A 151 -17.22 12.28 12.55
C ASP A 151 -16.26 12.95 13.55
N THR A 152 -15.84 12.24 14.59
CA THR A 152 -15.12 12.82 15.73
C THR A 152 -13.90 11.99 16.14
N VAL A 153 -13.97 10.67 15.99
CA VAL A 153 -12.88 9.78 16.36
C VAL A 153 -12.01 9.53 15.14
N LEU A 154 -10.75 9.97 15.21
CA LEU A 154 -9.76 9.79 14.14
C LEU A 154 -8.68 8.81 14.57
N SER A 155 -8.29 7.93 13.64
CA SER A 155 -7.10 7.11 13.81
C SER A 155 -5.82 7.94 13.71
N ASN A 156 -4.72 7.36 14.17
CA ASN A 156 -3.40 7.81 13.72
C ASN A 156 -3.29 7.71 12.20
N ALA A 157 -2.49 8.59 11.61
CA ALA A 157 -2.28 8.59 10.17
C ALA A 157 -1.29 7.50 9.78
N THR A 158 -1.71 6.61 8.89
CA THR A 158 -0.85 5.59 8.28
C THR A 158 -0.25 6.16 7.00
N GLN A 159 1.05 5.98 6.80
CA GLN A 159 1.79 6.46 5.63
C GLN A 159 2.28 5.28 4.81
N ILE A 160 1.94 5.24 3.52
CA ILE A 160 2.38 4.21 2.59
C ILE A 160 3.24 4.88 1.52
N LEU A 161 4.43 4.34 1.30
CA LEU A 161 5.35 4.82 0.28
C LEU A 161 5.02 4.16 -1.05
N VAL A 162 4.91 4.95 -2.12
CA VAL A 162 4.81 4.48 -3.50
C VAL A 162 6.12 4.79 -4.20
N SER A 163 6.85 3.76 -4.59
CA SER A 163 8.11 3.86 -5.33
C SER A 163 7.86 3.87 -6.84
N ALA A 164 8.81 4.43 -7.59
CA ALA A 164 8.76 4.41 -9.04
C ALA A 164 8.89 2.98 -9.59
N GLY A 165 8.40 2.78 -10.81
CA GLY A 165 8.49 1.50 -11.51
C GLY A 165 9.93 1.14 -11.91
N PRO A 166 10.12 -0.06 -12.49
CA PRO A 166 11.40 -0.43 -13.09
C PRO A 166 11.74 0.51 -14.27
N PRO A 167 13.05 0.69 -14.56
CA PRO A 167 13.51 1.52 -15.67
C PRO A 167 12.93 1.04 -17.01
N LYS A 168 12.51 1.98 -17.85
CA LYS A 168 12.01 1.70 -19.20
C LYS A 168 12.57 2.63 -20.27
N TYR A 169 12.72 3.91 -19.94
CA TYR A 169 13.25 4.90 -20.85
C TYR A 169 14.56 5.45 -20.30
N ILE A 170 15.51 5.67 -21.20
CA ILE A 170 16.75 6.38 -20.94
C ILE A 170 16.95 7.45 -22.02
N ALA A 171 17.29 8.66 -21.60
CA ALA A 171 17.69 9.74 -22.48
C ALA A 171 19.13 10.14 -22.16
N LEU A 172 19.95 10.36 -23.19
CA LEU A 172 21.33 10.79 -23.06
C LEU A 172 21.52 12.19 -23.60
N ALA A 173 22.35 12.96 -22.92
CA ALA A 173 22.76 14.29 -23.33
C ALA A 173 24.27 14.47 -23.08
N SER A 174 24.86 15.37 -23.86
CA SER A 174 26.23 15.86 -23.63
C SER A 174 26.16 17.32 -23.20
N SER A 175 27.01 17.69 -22.26
CA SER A 175 27.23 19.09 -21.85
C SER A 175 27.78 19.96 -22.99
N VAL A 176 28.51 19.36 -23.93
CA VAL A 176 29.14 20.03 -25.07
C VAL A 176 28.80 19.31 -26.36
N CYS A 177 28.21 20.04 -27.31
CA CYS A 177 28.02 19.57 -28.68
C CYS A 177 29.19 20.03 -29.56
N ASN A 178 29.62 19.20 -30.51
CA ASN A 178 30.74 19.50 -31.43
C ASN A 178 32.04 19.85 -30.70
N ALA A 179 32.45 19.03 -29.72
CA ALA A 179 33.69 19.22 -28.99
C ALA A 179 34.90 19.19 -29.94
N ASN A 180 35.73 20.23 -29.93
CA ASN A 180 36.90 20.35 -30.81
C ASN A 180 38.13 19.64 -30.22
N PHE A 181 37.97 18.37 -29.84
CA PHE A 181 39.00 17.57 -29.18
C PHE A 181 39.61 16.50 -30.09
N TRP A 182 39.38 16.62 -31.41
CA TRP A 182 39.85 15.66 -32.42
C TRP A 182 41.34 15.31 -32.32
N ASN A 183 42.17 16.31 -32.05
CA ASN A 183 43.62 16.20 -31.99
C ASN A 183 44.17 16.35 -30.56
N THR A 184 43.31 16.26 -29.55
CA THR A 184 43.67 16.47 -28.14
C THR A 184 43.20 15.29 -27.33
N ALA A 185 44.10 14.66 -26.56
CA ALA A 185 43.75 13.55 -25.67
C ALA A 185 43.71 14.05 -24.22
N GLY A 186 42.80 13.50 -23.42
CA GLY A 186 42.66 13.84 -22.00
C GLY A 186 41.71 15.00 -21.69
N GLU A 187 40.93 15.46 -22.67
CA GLU A 187 39.87 16.45 -22.45
C GLU A 187 38.58 15.75 -22.02
N PHE A 188 37.80 16.40 -21.15
CA PHE A 188 36.59 15.83 -20.55
C PHE A 188 35.33 16.45 -21.16
N VAL A 189 34.35 15.62 -21.48
CA VAL A 189 32.99 16.04 -21.81
C VAL A 189 32.02 15.32 -20.89
N ASN A 190 31.22 16.10 -20.17
CA ASN A 190 30.23 15.53 -19.28
C ASN A 190 29.05 14.94 -20.06
N ILE A 191 28.72 13.68 -19.76
CA ILE A 191 27.61 12.91 -20.29
C ILE A 191 26.57 12.71 -19.18
N ILE A 192 25.33 13.05 -19.49
CA ILE A 192 24.20 13.01 -18.57
C ILE A 192 23.19 11.99 -19.11
N GLY A 193 22.83 11.02 -18.29
CA GLY A 193 21.72 10.10 -18.54
C GLY A 193 20.55 10.41 -17.61
N VAL A 194 19.34 10.43 -18.15
CA VAL A 194 18.10 10.55 -17.40
C VAL A 194 17.29 9.28 -17.63
N VAL A 195 17.02 8.54 -16.55
CA VAL A 195 16.36 7.25 -16.55
C VAL A 195 14.98 7.38 -15.90
N SER A 196 13.95 6.90 -16.59
CA SER A 196 12.58 6.96 -16.11
C SER A 196 11.81 5.65 -16.33
N ASP A 197 10.75 5.46 -15.54
CA ASP A 197 9.82 4.35 -15.68
C ASP A 197 8.82 4.55 -16.84
N THR A 198 7.82 3.68 -16.94
CA THR A 198 6.77 3.73 -17.99
C THR A 198 5.92 5.01 -17.95
N PHE A 199 5.81 5.68 -16.81
CA PHE A 199 5.02 6.90 -16.64
C PHE A 199 5.90 8.15 -16.59
N HIS A 200 7.18 8.04 -16.97
CA HIS A 200 8.17 9.11 -16.89
C HIS A 200 8.45 9.59 -15.46
N ASN A 201 8.28 8.72 -14.47
CA ASN A 201 8.77 8.99 -13.13
C ASN A 201 10.27 8.70 -13.07
N PRO A 202 11.06 9.52 -12.36
CA PRO A 202 12.42 9.19 -11.99
C PRO A 202 12.51 7.80 -11.36
N VAL A 203 13.44 6.97 -11.83
CA VAL A 203 13.65 5.65 -11.23
C VAL A 203 14.26 5.79 -9.83
N ASN A 204 14.01 4.78 -8.99
CA ASN A 204 14.54 4.77 -7.63
C ASN A 204 16.08 4.76 -7.63
N ASP A 205 16.65 5.19 -6.51
CA ASP A 205 18.09 5.19 -6.29
C ASP A 205 18.71 3.81 -6.45
N SER A 206 20.00 3.80 -6.74
CA SER A 206 20.80 2.60 -6.95
C SER A 206 20.42 1.79 -8.21
N THR A 207 19.66 2.37 -9.14
CA THR A 207 19.51 1.82 -10.49
C THR A 207 20.82 1.98 -11.25
N LEU A 208 21.40 0.87 -11.71
CA LEU A 208 22.70 0.84 -12.38
C LEU A 208 22.53 1.09 -13.87
N VAL A 209 23.27 2.06 -14.41
CA VAL A 209 23.36 2.37 -15.84
C VAL A 209 24.78 2.11 -16.30
N TYR A 210 24.93 1.38 -17.40
CA TYR A 210 26.20 1.12 -18.05
C TYR A 210 26.45 2.15 -19.14
N PHE A 211 27.70 2.58 -19.30
CA PHE A 211 28.12 3.50 -20.34
C PHE A 211 29.22 2.87 -21.18
N SER A 212 29.12 3.04 -22.50
CA SER A 212 30.14 2.62 -23.46
C SER A 212 30.32 3.66 -24.56
N THR A 213 31.48 3.63 -25.21
CA THR A 213 31.85 4.54 -26.29
C THR A 213 32.63 3.78 -27.36
N ASP A 214 32.49 4.18 -28.62
CA ASP A 214 33.25 3.63 -29.74
C ASP A 214 34.66 4.24 -29.86
N GLU A 215 34.81 5.51 -29.50
CA GLU A 215 36.07 6.25 -29.46
C GLU A 215 36.31 6.92 -28.10
N GLY A 216 37.58 7.13 -27.74
CA GLY A 216 37.96 7.64 -26.41
C GLY A 216 37.73 6.63 -25.29
N THR A 217 37.44 7.11 -24.08
CA THR A 217 37.16 6.26 -22.91
C THR A 217 36.16 6.91 -21.96
N MET A 218 35.36 6.11 -21.26
CA MET A 218 34.46 6.59 -20.21
C MET A 218 35.18 6.57 -18.85
N VAL A 219 35.06 7.65 -18.05
CA VAL A 219 35.61 7.69 -16.68
C VAL A 219 35.01 6.57 -15.83
N SER A 220 33.69 6.42 -15.88
CA SER A 220 32.99 5.30 -15.28
C SER A 220 32.17 4.57 -16.32
N HIS A 221 32.37 3.25 -16.39
CA HIS A 221 31.61 2.34 -17.25
C HIS A 221 30.25 1.98 -16.63
N HIS A 222 30.02 2.33 -15.36
CA HIS A 222 28.73 2.18 -14.70
C HIS A 222 28.48 3.26 -13.64
N VAL A 223 27.28 3.80 -13.57
CA VAL A 223 26.90 4.80 -12.55
C VAL A 223 25.53 4.43 -11.99
N ARG A 224 25.30 4.72 -10.71
CA ARG A 224 24.01 4.50 -10.05
C ARG A 224 23.24 5.81 -9.94
N THR A 225 21.92 5.74 -10.14
CA THR A 225 21.01 6.85 -9.83
C THR A 225 21.06 7.21 -8.35
N GLN A 226 20.90 8.49 -8.06
CA GLN A 226 20.95 9.07 -6.71
C GLN A 226 19.85 10.13 -6.56
N ASP A 227 19.56 10.48 -5.31
CA ASP A 227 18.68 11.58 -4.90
C ASP A 227 17.23 11.49 -5.41
N LEU A 228 16.80 10.30 -5.86
CA LEU A 228 15.50 10.02 -6.45
C LEU A 228 15.18 10.86 -7.70
N GLU A 229 16.21 11.35 -8.39
CA GLU A 229 16.06 12.17 -9.60
C GLU A 229 16.16 11.35 -10.89
N GLY A 230 16.56 10.08 -10.80
CA GLY A 230 16.74 9.22 -11.97
C GLY A 230 17.90 9.68 -12.87
N ILE A 231 18.79 10.52 -12.36
CA ILE A 231 19.93 11.08 -13.10
C ILE A 231 21.18 10.25 -12.83
N VAL A 232 21.96 10.03 -13.88
CA VAL A 232 23.32 9.50 -13.83
C VAL A 232 24.26 10.40 -14.63
N THR A 233 25.47 10.61 -14.11
CA THR A 233 26.48 11.45 -14.77
C THR A 233 27.81 10.74 -14.81
N THR A 234 28.48 10.79 -15.95
CA THR A 234 29.86 10.31 -16.15
C THR A 234 30.55 11.22 -17.15
N ASP A 235 31.86 11.17 -17.25
CA ASP A 235 32.60 11.94 -18.25
C ASP A 235 33.17 11.03 -19.32
N TRP A 236 33.06 11.47 -20.57
CA TRP A 236 33.83 10.95 -21.68
C TRP A 236 35.17 11.67 -21.73
N ILE A 237 36.25 10.92 -21.90
CA ILE A 237 37.61 11.43 -22.07
C ILE A 237 38.00 11.28 -23.54
N SER A 238 38.42 12.39 -24.15
CA SER A 238 38.94 12.38 -25.51
C SER A 238 40.20 11.52 -25.59
N GLY A 239 40.24 10.64 -26.59
CA GLY A 239 41.35 9.73 -26.79
C GLY A 239 41.24 9.10 -28.17
N TYR A 240 42.39 8.87 -28.80
CA TYR A 240 42.42 8.31 -30.14
C TYR A 240 41.99 6.85 -30.14
N ALA A 241 41.18 6.47 -31.14
CA ALA A 241 41.00 5.08 -31.49
C ALA A 241 42.37 4.46 -31.83
N SER A 242 42.65 3.28 -31.30
CA SER A 242 43.84 2.52 -31.68
C SER A 242 43.83 2.26 -33.20
N ASN A 243 45.01 2.04 -33.77
CA ASN A 243 45.29 1.90 -35.21
C ASN A 243 44.51 0.77 -35.94
N SER A 244 43.56 0.12 -35.26
CA SER A 244 42.70 -0.97 -35.70
C SER A 244 41.23 -0.58 -35.94
N ILE A 245 40.82 0.68 -35.71
CA ILE A 245 39.48 1.18 -36.02
C ILE A 245 39.54 2.02 -37.31
N PRO A 246 38.58 1.90 -38.26
CA PRO A 246 38.59 2.67 -39.50
C PRO A 246 38.66 4.16 -39.19
N THR A 247 39.32 4.92 -40.06
CA THR A 247 39.53 6.38 -39.91
C THR A 247 38.33 7.07 -39.26
N PRO A 248 38.54 7.79 -38.14
CA PRO A 248 37.45 8.37 -37.38
C PRO A 248 36.60 9.28 -38.30
N ASP A 249 35.29 9.22 -38.16
CA ASP A 249 34.32 9.85 -39.08
C ASP A 249 33.89 11.25 -38.61
N GLY A 250 34.56 11.76 -37.58
CA GLY A 250 34.23 13.03 -36.92
C GLY A 250 33.12 12.91 -35.88
N LYS A 251 32.72 11.68 -35.51
CA LYS A 251 31.65 11.42 -34.55
C LYS A 251 32.12 10.43 -33.49
N VAL A 252 31.61 10.63 -32.29
CA VAL A 252 31.79 9.72 -31.16
C VAL A 252 30.40 9.27 -30.75
N ILE A 253 30.19 7.97 -30.64
CA ILE A 253 28.93 7.37 -30.22
C ILE A 253 29.08 6.92 -28.78
N VAL A 254 28.37 7.59 -27.88
CA VAL A 254 28.20 7.16 -26.49
C VAL A 254 26.86 6.44 -26.37
N MET A 255 26.89 5.23 -25.81
CA MET A 255 25.70 4.40 -25.55
C MET A 255 25.53 4.21 -24.04
N ALA A 256 24.27 4.08 -23.62
CA ALA A 256 23.95 3.70 -22.24
C ALA A 256 22.76 2.75 -22.18
N GLU A 257 22.79 1.84 -21.20
CA GLU A 257 21.80 0.78 -20.96
C GLU A 257 21.59 0.51 -19.46
#